data_AF-A0AB35W4F8-F1
#
_entry.id   AF-A0AB35W4F8-F1
#
_cell.length_a   1.000
_cell.length_b   1.000
_cell.length_c   1.000
_cell.angle_alpha   90.00
_cell.angle_beta   90.00
_cell.angle_gamma   90.00
#
_symmetry.space_group_name_H-M   'P 1'
#
loop_
_entity.id
_entity.type
_entity.pdbx_description
1 polymer ?
#
loop_
_entity_poly.entity_id
_entity_poly.type
_entity_poly.pdbx_seq_one_letter_code
_entity_poly.pdbx_strand_id
1 'polypeptide(L)'
;MVNLAIPARFLEIIAQNNKLKSAVETSISNFQAWINDNKLVFFPEYTDHGTNHLQEVLDSAQGLISEGSWDAISPEDIAAIVLSVLLHDCALHLSEDGFYELINSDYPSISSRYIEQQESWSILWSNFLEEARRFDDNRLVSLFGKKIVIRDIPNDKGDLTLNHRLLIGEFLRRHHARLAHEIAFNGIPNGKKSSEKIKLATSINERFIDLVGFIAKSHNLSLRGAVDKLGKNSKQSDQGVHVPFVMSILRIADYIQIHSERAPTDLLNIKKLMSPISRGEWNKHHAIDQIHQNHDDPEAIFVDAEPTDAITYESLERLFSDIQKELDLSWSILGEVYGRYKNLNLGLNIRRIRSSLDNMILDSIVDNKSL
;
A
#
# COMPACT_ATOMS: atom_id res chain seq x y z
N MET A 1 -19.37 -9.59 10.15
CA MET A 1 -18.46 -9.17 9.05
C MET A 1 -18.50 -7.66 9.01
N VAL A 2 -17.33 -7.02 9.09
CA VAL A 2 -17.19 -5.57 8.88
C VAL A 2 -17.25 -5.35 7.37
N ASN A 3 -18.06 -4.40 6.92
CA ASN A 3 -18.05 -3.96 5.53
C ASN A 3 -17.11 -2.78 5.40
N LEU A 4 -16.43 -2.65 4.26
CA LEU A 4 -15.58 -1.49 4.01
C LEU A 4 -16.47 -0.26 3.90
N ALA A 5 -16.20 0.75 4.72
CA ALA A 5 -16.98 1.97 4.81
C ALA A 5 -16.11 3.19 4.51
N ILE A 6 -16.68 4.15 3.77
CA ILE A 6 -16.04 5.43 3.53
C ILE A 6 -16.01 6.21 4.86
N PRO A 7 -14.84 6.67 5.35
CA PRO A 7 -14.73 7.50 6.54
C PRO A 7 -15.67 8.73 6.51
N ALA A 8 -16.14 9.18 7.68
CA ALA A 8 -17.21 10.18 7.76
C ALA A 8 -16.90 11.49 7.02
N ARG A 9 -15.70 12.07 7.20
CA ARG A 9 -15.31 13.32 6.54
C ARG A 9 -15.11 13.13 5.03
N PHE A 10 -14.62 11.95 4.63
CA PHE A 10 -14.57 11.57 3.21
C PHE A 10 -15.96 11.48 2.60
N LEU A 11 -16.92 10.90 3.32
CA LEU A 11 -18.31 10.77 2.89
C LEU A 11 -18.97 12.15 2.69
N GLU A 12 -18.71 13.09 3.59
CA GLU A 12 -19.20 14.48 3.48
C GLU A 12 -18.70 15.19 2.21
N ILE A 13 -17.41 15.02 1.89
CA ILE A 13 -16.81 15.66 0.71
C ILE A 13 -17.28 14.99 -0.58
N ILE A 14 -17.21 13.66 -0.67
CA ILE A 14 -17.58 12.95 -1.91
C ILE A 14 -19.09 13.08 -2.22
N ALA A 15 -19.94 13.33 -1.23
CA ALA A 15 -21.37 13.60 -1.41
C ALA A 15 -21.66 14.85 -2.26
N GLN A 16 -20.70 15.77 -2.41
CA GLN A 16 -20.81 16.91 -3.32
C GLN A 16 -20.83 16.48 -4.80
N ASN A 17 -20.37 15.25 -5.11
CA ASN A 17 -20.43 14.64 -6.43
C ASN A 17 -21.15 13.28 -6.37
N ASN A 18 -22.49 13.30 -6.42
CA ASN A 18 -23.33 12.09 -6.33
C ASN A 18 -22.98 10.99 -7.32
N LYS A 19 -22.57 11.35 -8.55
CA LYS A 19 -22.17 10.37 -9.57
C LYS A 19 -20.92 9.64 -9.13
N LEU A 20 -19.92 10.37 -8.64
CA LEU A 20 -18.66 9.80 -8.20
C LEU A 20 -18.82 8.99 -6.91
N LYS A 21 -19.58 9.50 -5.93
CA LYS A 21 -19.96 8.76 -4.71
C LYS A 21 -20.58 7.41 -5.05
N SER A 22 -21.60 7.40 -5.91
CA SER A 22 -22.27 6.15 -6.32
C SER A 22 -21.31 5.18 -7.02
N ALA A 23 -20.39 5.69 -7.83
CA ALA A 23 -19.38 4.88 -8.50
C ALA A 23 -18.38 4.25 -7.52
N VAL A 24 -17.96 4.99 -6.49
CA VAL A 24 -17.08 4.48 -5.42
C VAL A 24 -17.81 3.43 -4.59
N GLU A 25 -19.04 3.69 -4.13
CA GLU A 25 -19.84 2.73 -3.36
C GLU A 25 -20.10 1.44 -4.15
N THR A 26 -20.39 1.55 -5.45
CA THR A 26 -20.55 0.40 -6.34
C THR A 26 -19.24 -0.39 -6.46
N SER A 27 -18.10 0.29 -6.57
CA SER A 27 -16.78 -0.36 -6.64
C SER A 27 -16.47 -1.12 -5.35
N ILE A 28 -16.70 -0.52 -4.18
CA ILE A 28 -16.58 -1.19 -2.88
C ILE A 28 -17.47 -2.45 -2.85
N SER A 29 -18.75 -2.30 -3.22
CA SER A 29 -19.70 -3.42 -3.24
C SER A 29 -19.25 -4.56 -4.16
N ASN A 30 -18.68 -4.26 -5.33
CA ASN A 30 -18.19 -5.26 -6.27
C ASN A 30 -17.05 -6.10 -5.69
N PHE A 31 -16.15 -5.47 -4.93
CA PHE A 31 -14.97 -6.13 -4.35
C PHE A 31 -15.25 -6.76 -2.97
N GLN A 32 -16.31 -6.35 -2.28
CA GLN A 32 -16.59 -6.70 -0.88
C GLN A 32 -16.53 -8.21 -0.60
N ALA A 33 -17.18 -9.04 -1.43
CA ALA A 33 -17.23 -10.47 -1.22
C ALA A 33 -15.85 -11.13 -1.37
N TRP A 34 -15.02 -10.62 -2.28
CA TRP A 34 -13.70 -11.17 -2.55
C TRP A 34 -12.68 -10.75 -1.50
N ILE A 35 -12.71 -9.49 -1.05
CA ILE A 35 -11.85 -9.02 0.04
C ILE A 35 -12.22 -9.70 1.37
N ASN A 36 -13.52 -9.92 1.63
CA ASN A 36 -13.98 -10.63 2.83
C ASN A 36 -13.54 -12.09 2.89
N ASP A 37 -13.32 -12.73 1.74
CA ASP A 37 -12.84 -14.11 1.69
C ASP A 37 -11.39 -14.22 2.22
N ASN A 38 -10.61 -13.14 2.10
CA ASN A 38 -9.24 -12.99 2.64
C ASN A 38 -8.32 -14.18 2.34
N LYS A 39 -8.49 -14.80 1.17
CA LYS A 39 -7.73 -15.99 0.77
C LYS A 39 -6.40 -15.59 0.15
N LEU A 40 -5.40 -15.47 1.00
CA LEU A 40 -4.01 -15.23 0.62
C LEU A 40 -3.29 -16.54 0.23
N VAL A 41 -3.78 -17.21 -0.83
CA VAL A 41 -3.31 -18.55 -1.24
C VAL A 41 -1.78 -18.62 -1.48
N PHE A 42 -1.20 -17.52 -1.95
CA PHE A 42 0.23 -17.40 -2.21
C PHE A 42 1.04 -16.76 -1.08
N PHE A 43 0.37 -16.24 -0.05
CA PHE A 43 0.97 -15.56 1.10
C PHE A 43 0.47 -16.17 2.42
N PRO A 44 0.67 -17.48 2.65
CA PRO A 44 0.10 -18.17 3.82
C PRO A 44 0.64 -17.67 5.17
N GLU A 45 1.74 -16.93 5.17
CA GLU A 45 2.36 -16.34 6.37
C GLU A 45 1.97 -14.87 6.61
N TYR A 46 1.27 -14.23 5.66
CA TYR A 46 0.89 -12.83 5.80
C TYR A 46 -0.31 -12.70 6.73
N THR A 47 -0.33 -11.63 7.53
CA THR A 47 -1.48 -11.34 8.39
C THR A 47 -2.62 -10.71 7.58
N ASP A 48 -3.66 -10.19 8.23
CA ASP A 48 -4.89 -9.73 7.57
C ASP A 48 -4.61 -8.67 6.47
N HIS A 49 -5.00 -8.96 5.22
CA HIS A 49 -5.04 -7.98 4.12
C HIS A 49 -6.48 -7.84 3.56
N GLY A 50 -7.47 -8.26 4.36
CA GLY A 50 -8.89 -8.19 4.05
C GLY A 50 -9.50 -6.84 4.41
N THR A 51 -10.80 -6.85 4.71
CA THR A 51 -11.57 -5.61 4.89
C THR A 51 -11.12 -4.77 6.08
N ASN A 52 -10.60 -5.36 7.16
CA ASN A 52 -10.14 -4.57 8.30
C ASN A 52 -8.89 -3.77 7.93
N HIS A 53 -7.92 -4.38 7.26
CA HIS A 53 -6.71 -3.68 6.81
C HIS A 53 -7.08 -2.50 5.90
N LEU A 54 -7.95 -2.71 4.91
CA LEU A 54 -8.40 -1.62 4.04
C LEU A 54 -9.13 -0.51 4.81
N GLN A 55 -9.94 -0.87 5.81
CA GLN A 55 -10.61 0.12 6.66
C GLN A 55 -9.59 0.91 7.49
N GLU A 56 -8.60 0.24 8.07
CA GLU A 56 -7.52 0.88 8.83
C GLU A 56 -6.71 1.84 7.96
N VAL A 57 -6.42 1.47 6.70
CA VAL A 57 -5.75 2.36 5.74
C VAL A 57 -6.63 3.58 5.41
N LEU A 58 -7.95 3.40 5.21
CA LEU A 58 -8.86 4.53 4.97
C LEU A 58 -8.97 5.47 6.16
N ASP A 59 -9.09 4.92 7.38
CA ASP A 59 -9.18 5.69 8.61
C ASP A 59 -7.86 6.46 8.83
N SER A 60 -6.73 5.83 8.52
CA SER A 60 -5.41 6.46 8.59
C SER A 60 -5.23 7.54 7.54
N ALA A 61 -5.68 7.29 6.31
CA ALA A 61 -5.69 8.29 5.25
C ALA A 61 -6.50 9.53 5.65
N GLN A 62 -7.67 9.36 6.29
CA GLN A 62 -8.44 10.48 6.82
C GLN A 62 -7.69 11.20 7.94
N GLY A 63 -7.09 10.44 8.87
CA GLY A 63 -6.36 11.00 10.00
C GLY A 63 -5.09 11.75 9.61
N LEU A 64 -4.39 11.33 8.55
CA LEU A 64 -3.12 11.94 8.13
C LEU A 64 -3.26 13.32 7.46
N ILE A 65 -4.46 13.66 7.00
CA ILE A 65 -4.71 14.91 6.29
C ILE A 65 -4.67 16.07 7.29
N SER A 66 -3.81 17.07 7.02
CA SER A 66 -3.71 18.25 7.88
C SER A 66 -4.99 19.08 7.88
N GLU A 67 -5.31 19.74 9.00
CA GLU A 67 -6.55 20.53 9.09
C GLU A 67 -6.65 21.63 8.03
N GLY A 68 -5.52 22.23 7.65
CA GLY A 68 -5.46 23.23 6.59
C GLY A 68 -5.66 22.69 5.17
N SER A 69 -5.65 21.36 4.97
CA SER A 69 -5.82 20.74 3.65
C SER A 69 -7.28 20.60 3.25
N TRP A 70 -8.22 20.48 4.21
CA TRP A 70 -9.59 20.06 3.93
C TRP A 70 -10.37 21.01 3.01
N ASP A 71 -10.06 22.30 3.04
CA ASP A 71 -10.68 23.30 2.15
C ASP A 71 -10.25 23.15 0.68
N ALA A 72 -9.14 22.45 0.41
CA ALA A 72 -8.59 22.24 -0.92
C ALA A 72 -8.92 20.86 -1.52
N ILE A 73 -9.43 19.92 -0.71
CA ILE A 73 -9.69 18.54 -1.13
C ILE A 73 -10.99 18.46 -1.93
N SER A 74 -10.91 17.84 -3.11
CA SER A 74 -12.04 17.65 -4.02
C SER A 74 -12.75 16.30 -3.79
N PRO A 75 -13.99 16.12 -4.29
CA PRO A 75 -14.61 14.80 -4.40
C PRO A 75 -13.77 13.80 -5.19
N GLU A 76 -13.03 14.27 -6.19
CA GLU A 76 -12.11 13.47 -7.00
C GLU A 76 -10.91 12.97 -6.19
N ASP A 77 -10.35 13.78 -5.29
CA ASP A 77 -9.31 13.36 -4.34
C ASP A 77 -9.80 12.23 -3.46
N ILE A 78 -10.98 12.38 -2.86
CA ILE A 78 -11.57 11.35 -2.00
C ILE A 78 -11.83 10.06 -2.77
N ALA A 79 -12.39 10.16 -3.97
CA ALA A 79 -12.60 8.98 -4.80
C ALA A 79 -11.29 8.30 -5.18
N ALA A 80 -10.24 9.08 -5.48
CA ALA A 80 -8.92 8.53 -5.79
C ALA A 80 -8.27 7.85 -4.57
N ILE A 81 -8.37 8.42 -3.37
CA ILE A 81 -7.93 7.77 -2.12
C ILE A 81 -8.67 6.44 -1.95
N VAL A 82 -10.02 6.45 -1.95
CA VAL A 82 -10.80 5.25 -1.66
C VAL A 82 -10.56 4.14 -2.69
N LEU A 83 -10.55 4.47 -3.98
CA LEU A 83 -10.34 3.48 -5.03
C LEU A 83 -8.90 2.97 -5.08
N SER A 84 -7.90 3.82 -4.82
CA SER A 84 -6.51 3.37 -4.79
C SER A 84 -6.22 2.49 -3.57
N VAL A 85 -6.81 2.78 -2.40
CA VAL A 85 -6.76 1.88 -1.24
C VAL A 85 -7.42 0.55 -1.56
N LEU A 86 -8.59 0.55 -2.20
CA LEU A 86 -9.25 -0.70 -2.63
C LEU A 86 -8.37 -1.56 -3.56
N LEU A 87 -7.48 -0.93 -4.33
CA LEU A 87 -6.66 -1.58 -5.34
C LEU A 87 -5.25 -1.96 -4.88
N HIS A 88 -4.58 -1.18 -4.02
CA HIS A 88 -3.11 -1.25 -3.86
C HIS A 88 -2.58 -2.67 -3.59
N ASP A 89 -3.27 -3.39 -2.70
CA ASP A 89 -2.92 -4.76 -2.29
C ASP A 89 -3.91 -5.82 -2.77
N CYS A 90 -4.87 -5.46 -3.63
CA CYS A 90 -5.84 -6.42 -4.15
C CYS A 90 -5.15 -7.63 -4.80
N ALA A 91 -4.02 -7.41 -5.48
CA ALA A 91 -3.24 -8.45 -6.13
C ALA A 91 -2.70 -9.54 -5.17
N LEU A 92 -2.65 -9.30 -3.86
CA LEU A 92 -2.25 -10.31 -2.87
C LEU A 92 -3.32 -11.42 -2.70
N HIS A 93 -4.58 -11.14 -3.04
CA HIS A 93 -5.70 -12.08 -3.00
C HIS A 93 -5.89 -12.86 -4.32
N LEU A 94 -4.90 -12.81 -5.21
CA LEU A 94 -4.97 -13.52 -6.49
C LEU A 94 -5.15 -15.02 -6.28
N SER A 95 -6.08 -15.62 -7.02
CA SER A 95 -6.28 -17.06 -7.01
C SER A 95 -5.29 -17.79 -7.92
N GLU A 96 -5.22 -19.12 -7.78
CA GLU A 96 -4.47 -19.97 -8.70
C GLU A 96 -4.96 -19.79 -10.13
N ASP A 97 -6.28 -19.79 -10.35
CA ASP A 97 -6.86 -19.50 -11.67
C ASP A 97 -6.43 -18.15 -12.23
N GLY A 98 -6.41 -17.12 -11.37
CA GLY A 98 -5.94 -15.80 -11.75
C GLY A 98 -4.48 -15.82 -12.17
N PHE A 99 -3.62 -16.53 -11.43
CA PHE A 99 -2.21 -16.64 -11.78
C PHE A 99 -1.97 -17.38 -13.10
N TYR A 100 -2.65 -18.51 -13.35
CA TYR A 100 -2.54 -19.21 -14.64
C TYR A 100 -3.04 -18.35 -15.80
N GLU A 101 -4.10 -17.56 -15.60
CA GLU A 101 -4.59 -16.60 -16.60
C GLU A 101 -3.49 -15.57 -16.99
N LEU A 102 -2.72 -15.09 -16.01
CA LEU A 102 -1.60 -14.17 -16.27
C LEU A 102 -0.52 -14.82 -17.14
N ILE A 103 0.01 -15.97 -16.71
CA ILE A 103 1.18 -16.57 -17.36
C ILE A 103 0.87 -17.28 -18.68
N ASN A 104 -0.40 -17.63 -18.92
CA ASN A 104 -0.84 -18.15 -20.22
C ASN A 104 -1.09 -17.05 -21.26
N SER A 105 -0.89 -15.78 -20.89
CA SER A 105 -1.15 -14.59 -21.73
C SER A 105 -2.62 -14.41 -22.11
N ASP A 106 -3.53 -14.90 -21.27
CA ASP A 106 -4.97 -14.71 -21.45
C ASP A 106 -5.47 -13.39 -20.82
N TYR A 107 -4.65 -12.79 -19.95
CA TYR A 107 -4.94 -11.51 -19.32
C TYR A 107 -4.52 -10.31 -20.20
N PRO A 108 -5.42 -9.36 -20.51
CA PRO A 108 -5.12 -8.28 -21.45
C PRO A 108 -4.03 -7.32 -20.95
N SER A 109 -3.22 -6.80 -21.87
CA SER A 109 -2.36 -5.65 -21.58
C SER A 109 -3.19 -4.37 -21.45
N ILE A 110 -2.65 -3.39 -20.73
CA ILE A 110 -3.24 -2.06 -20.60
C ILE A 110 -2.44 -1.01 -21.38
N SER A 111 -3.10 0.08 -21.75
CA SER A 111 -2.46 1.29 -22.26
C SER A 111 -2.59 2.39 -21.22
N SER A 112 -1.50 2.69 -20.52
CA SER A 112 -1.47 3.72 -19.47
C SER A 112 -0.88 5.03 -19.99
N ARG A 113 -1.40 6.15 -19.48
CA ARG A 113 -0.86 7.49 -19.73
C ARG A 113 0.39 7.78 -18.90
N TYR A 114 0.63 7.01 -17.83
CA TYR A 114 1.70 7.26 -16.86
C TYR A 114 2.84 6.25 -16.95
N ILE A 115 2.56 5.04 -17.43
CA ILE A 115 3.50 3.93 -17.48
C ILE A 115 3.65 3.45 -18.92
N GLU A 116 4.90 3.23 -19.34
CA GLU A 116 5.22 2.65 -20.64
C GLU A 116 4.74 1.20 -20.73
N GLN A 117 4.57 0.71 -21.96
CA GLN A 117 4.18 -0.67 -22.19
C GLN A 117 5.15 -1.63 -21.51
N GLN A 118 4.61 -2.49 -20.65
CA GLN A 118 5.41 -3.47 -19.90
C GLN A 118 5.38 -4.84 -20.59
N GLU A 119 6.40 -5.65 -20.33
CA GLU A 119 6.50 -7.03 -20.83
C GLU A 119 5.30 -7.88 -20.39
N SER A 120 4.97 -8.91 -21.18
CA SER A 120 3.89 -9.85 -20.82
C SER A 120 4.22 -10.63 -19.54
N TRP A 121 3.18 -11.02 -18.82
CA TRP A 121 3.31 -11.82 -17.60
C TRP A 121 4.00 -13.17 -17.83
N SER A 122 3.77 -13.79 -19.00
CA SER A 122 4.44 -15.03 -19.42
C SER A 122 5.96 -14.88 -19.50
N ILE A 123 6.45 -13.81 -20.12
CA ILE A 123 7.88 -13.51 -20.24
C ILE A 123 8.47 -13.18 -18.87
N LEU A 124 7.79 -12.33 -18.08
CA LEU A 124 8.24 -11.99 -16.73
C LEU A 124 8.36 -13.21 -15.82
N TRP A 125 7.37 -14.11 -15.85
CA TRP A 125 7.39 -15.33 -15.06
C TRP A 125 8.56 -16.24 -15.47
N SER A 126 8.78 -16.41 -16.78
CA SER A 126 9.92 -17.17 -17.29
C SER A 126 11.26 -16.59 -16.81
N ASN A 127 11.44 -15.28 -16.93
CA ASN A 127 12.64 -14.59 -16.48
C ASN A 127 12.84 -14.71 -14.96
N PHE A 128 11.76 -14.57 -14.19
CA PHE A 128 11.80 -14.76 -12.74
C PHE A 128 12.17 -16.20 -12.36
N LEU A 129 11.67 -17.20 -13.08
CA LEU A 129 11.98 -18.59 -12.78
C LEU A 129 13.45 -18.92 -13.05
N GLU A 130 14.03 -18.36 -14.12
CA GLU A 130 15.48 -18.43 -14.39
C GLU A 130 16.30 -17.74 -13.29
N GLU A 131 15.86 -16.60 -12.78
CA GLU A 131 16.47 -15.94 -11.61
C GLU A 131 16.36 -16.83 -10.37
N ALA A 132 15.17 -17.35 -10.08
CA ALA A 132 14.88 -18.13 -8.87
C ALA A 132 15.71 -19.42 -8.78
N ARG A 133 15.99 -20.06 -9.92
CA ARG A 133 16.90 -21.21 -9.98
C ARG A 133 18.33 -20.90 -9.53
N ARG A 134 18.71 -19.62 -9.46
CA ARG A 134 20.03 -19.14 -9.01
C ARG A 134 20.00 -18.50 -7.62
N PHE A 135 18.88 -18.61 -6.89
CA PHE A 135 18.81 -18.11 -5.52
C PHE A 135 19.85 -18.80 -4.63
N ASP A 136 20.49 -18.00 -3.79
CA ASP A 136 21.42 -18.50 -2.78
C ASP A 136 20.69 -19.22 -1.63
N ASP A 137 21.47 -19.93 -0.81
CA ASP A 137 20.95 -20.72 0.31
C ASP A 137 20.15 -19.86 1.31
N ASN A 138 20.59 -18.62 1.57
CA ASN A 138 19.91 -17.72 2.51
C ASN A 138 18.54 -17.34 1.99
N ARG A 139 18.43 -17.04 0.69
CA ARG A 139 17.19 -16.70 0.02
C ARG A 139 16.22 -17.88 -0.01
N LEU A 140 16.72 -19.08 -0.31
CA LEU A 140 15.92 -20.30 -0.32
C LEU A 140 15.38 -20.62 1.08
N VAL A 141 16.22 -20.55 2.12
CA VAL A 141 15.77 -20.77 3.50
C VAL A 141 14.77 -19.71 3.93
N SER A 142 14.99 -18.43 3.59
CA SER A 142 14.05 -17.34 3.89
C SER A 142 12.68 -17.51 3.22
N LEU A 143 12.62 -18.07 2.00
CA LEU A 143 11.38 -18.23 1.25
C LEU A 143 10.65 -19.53 1.53
N PHE A 144 11.36 -20.64 1.73
CA PHE A 144 10.78 -21.99 1.83
C PHE A 144 10.98 -22.63 3.21
N GLY A 145 11.67 -21.96 4.14
CA GLY A 145 12.10 -22.52 5.42
C GLY A 145 13.20 -23.59 5.31
N LYS A 146 13.64 -23.91 4.09
CA LYS A 146 14.63 -24.98 3.80
C LYS A 146 15.27 -24.78 2.44
N LYS A 147 16.42 -25.41 2.23
CA LYS A 147 17.07 -25.50 0.91
C LYS A 147 16.26 -26.43 0.02
N ILE A 148 15.88 -25.95 -1.16
CA ILE A 148 15.17 -26.74 -2.17
C ILE A 148 15.78 -26.48 -3.54
N VAL A 149 15.55 -27.41 -4.47
CA VAL A 149 15.79 -27.16 -5.89
C VAL A 149 14.52 -26.55 -6.48
N ILE A 150 14.64 -25.37 -7.09
CA ILE A 150 13.53 -24.74 -7.80
C ILE A 150 13.20 -25.54 -9.06
N ARG A 151 11.91 -25.83 -9.25
CA ARG A 151 11.36 -26.55 -10.39
C ARG A 151 10.28 -25.71 -11.05
N ASP A 152 9.94 -26.08 -12.27
CA ASP A 152 8.78 -25.53 -12.96
C ASP A 152 7.49 -25.86 -12.20
N ILE A 153 6.51 -24.98 -12.31
CA ILE A 153 5.16 -25.22 -11.81
C ILE A 153 4.44 -26.23 -12.72
N PRO A 154 3.55 -27.08 -12.19
CA PRO A 154 2.78 -28.01 -12.98
C PRO A 154 1.81 -27.29 -13.93
N ASN A 155 1.38 -27.96 -15.00
CA ASN A 155 0.33 -27.44 -15.88
C ASN A 155 -1.05 -27.49 -15.21
N ASP A 156 -1.31 -28.54 -14.40
CA ASP A 156 -2.52 -28.63 -13.59
C ASP A 156 -2.31 -27.90 -12.26
N LYS A 157 -3.12 -26.87 -12.01
CA LYS A 157 -3.12 -26.11 -10.75
C LYS A 157 -3.38 -27.01 -9.53
N GLY A 158 -4.10 -28.12 -9.68
CA GLY A 158 -4.37 -29.09 -8.62
C GLY A 158 -3.10 -29.74 -8.05
N ASP A 159 -2.03 -29.78 -8.85
CA ASP A 159 -0.73 -30.35 -8.45
C ASP A 159 0.19 -29.31 -7.79
N LEU A 160 -0.27 -28.06 -7.58
CA LEU A 160 0.51 -27.05 -6.89
C LEU A 160 0.81 -27.52 -5.46
N THR A 161 2.10 -27.53 -5.11
CA THR A 161 2.57 -27.75 -3.74
C THR A 161 2.67 -26.43 -3.00
N LEU A 162 2.89 -26.47 -1.68
CA LEU A 162 3.17 -25.26 -0.90
C LEU A 162 4.39 -24.49 -1.46
N ASN A 163 5.46 -25.19 -1.83
CA ASN A 163 6.65 -24.55 -2.40
C ASN A 163 6.34 -23.84 -3.73
N HIS A 164 5.49 -24.41 -4.57
CA HIS A 164 5.06 -23.72 -5.80
C HIS A 164 4.30 -22.44 -5.46
N ARG A 165 3.38 -22.47 -4.49
CA ARG A 165 2.63 -21.29 -4.05
C ARG A 165 3.53 -20.21 -3.45
N LEU A 166 4.52 -20.58 -2.64
CA LEU A 166 5.49 -19.63 -2.08
C LEU A 166 6.36 -18.97 -3.17
N LEU A 167 6.77 -19.74 -4.18
CA LEU A 167 7.52 -19.21 -5.32
C LEU A 167 6.68 -18.23 -6.14
N ILE A 168 5.42 -18.58 -6.41
CA ILE A 168 4.44 -17.70 -7.07
C ILE A 168 4.20 -16.45 -6.21
N GLY A 169 4.05 -16.60 -4.90
CA GLY A 169 3.89 -15.51 -3.96
C GLY A 169 5.05 -14.52 -4.01
N GLU A 170 6.29 -14.99 -4.12
CA GLU A 170 7.44 -14.09 -4.29
C GLU A 170 7.41 -13.32 -5.61
N PHE A 171 6.99 -13.96 -6.70
CA PHE A 171 6.78 -13.26 -7.98
C PHE A 171 5.68 -12.21 -7.87
N LEU A 172 4.53 -12.58 -7.33
CA LEU A 172 3.41 -11.66 -7.12
C LEU A 172 3.80 -10.52 -6.19
N ARG A 173 4.54 -10.77 -5.10
CA ARG A 173 5.05 -9.72 -4.20
C ARG A 173 5.89 -8.68 -4.94
N ARG A 174 6.68 -9.07 -5.93
CA ARG A 174 7.49 -8.12 -6.73
C ARG A 174 6.65 -7.30 -7.71
N HIS A 175 5.49 -7.80 -8.10
CA HIS A 175 4.69 -7.25 -9.19
C HIS A 175 3.25 -6.89 -8.80
N HIS A 176 2.85 -6.99 -7.52
CA HIS A 176 1.48 -6.81 -7.06
C HIS A 176 0.96 -5.41 -7.38
N ALA A 177 1.76 -4.37 -7.14
CA ALA A 177 1.42 -3.00 -7.49
C ALA A 177 1.23 -2.78 -9.00
N ARG A 178 2.01 -3.50 -9.85
CA ARG A 178 1.76 -3.52 -11.29
C ARG A 178 0.40 -4.15 -11.58
N LEU A 179 0.13 -5.32 -11.01
CA LEU A 179 -1.11 -6.03 -11.23
C LEU A 179 -2.32 -5.24 -10.72
N ALA A 180 -2.20 -4.50 -9.62
CA ALA A 180 -3.23 -3.60 -9.10
C ALA A 180 -3.64 -2.53 -10.13
N HIS A 181 -2.67 -1.94 -10.86
CA HIS A 181 -2.97 -1.02 -11.96
C HIS A 181 -3.72 -1.72 -13.10
N GLU A 182 -3.29 -2.91 -13.49
CA GLU A 182 -3.95 -3.65 -14.57
C GLU A 182 -5.35 -4.13 -14.16
N ILE A 183 -5.56 -4.50 -12.89
CA ILE A 183 -6.87 -4.85 -12.31
C ILE A 183 -7.84 -3.67 -12.39
N ALA A 184 -7.36 -2.43 -12.22
CA ALA A 184 -8.21 -1.25 -12.36
C ALA A 184 -8.92 -1.22 -13.73
N PHE A 185 -8.22 -1.62 -14.81
CA PHE A 185 -8.78 -1.69 -16.17
C PHE A 185 -9.56 -2.98 -16.42
N ASN A 186 -8.92 -4.12 -16.15
CA ASN A 186 -9.35 -5.42 -16.68
C ASN A 186 -10.19 -6.22 -15.68
N GLY A 187 -10.23 -5.79 -14.42
CA GLY A 187 -10.80 -6.54 -13.32
C GLY A 187 -9.92 -7.69 -12.87
N ILE A 188 -10.32 -8.34 -11.78
CA ILE A 188 -9.53 -9.37 -11.11
C ILE A 188 -9.34 -10.59 -12.05
N PRO A 189 -8.10 -11.04 -12.30
CA PRO A 189 -7.84 -12.31 -12.96
C PRO A 189 -8.40 -13.47 -12.14
N ASN A 190 -9.17 -14.34 -12.77
CA ASN A 190 -9.87 -15.42 -12.10
C ASN A 190 -10.25 -16.59 -13.03
N GLY A 191 -9.67 -16.65 -14.24
CA GLY A 191 -9.96 -17.67 -15.23
C GLY A 191 -11.35 -17.56 -15.88
N LYS A 192 -12.12 -16.49 -15.58
CA LYS A 192 -13.44 -16.24 -16.19
C LYS A 192 -13.36 -15.22 -17.31
N LYS A 193 -14.44 -15.17 -18.11
CA LYS A 193 -14.63 -14.16 -19.15
C LYS A 193 -14.66 -12.75 -18.55
N SER A 194 -14.25 -11.77 -19.35
CA SER A 194 -14.17 -10.36 -18.94
C SER A 194 -15.47 -9.79 -18.35
N SER A 195 -16.65 -10.25 -18.80
CA SER A 195 -17.96 -9.82 -18.29
C SER A 195 -18.28 -10.28 -16.87
N GLU A 196 -17.56 -11.29 -16.37
CA GLU A 196 -17.78 -11.92 -15.07
C GLU A 196 -16.68 -11.57 -14.05
N LYS A 197 -15.71 -10.76 -14.47
CA LYS A 197 -14.63 -10.29 -13.60
C LYS A 197 -15.15 -9.23 -12.65
N ILE A 198 -14.68 -9.29 -11.40
CA ILE A 198 -14.89 -8.22 -10.42
C ILE A 198 -14.10 -7.00 -10.90
N LYS A 199 -14.79 -5.87 -11.02
CA LYS A 199 -14.28 -4.64 -11.63
C LYS A 199 -14.74 -3.42 -10.84
N LEU A 200 -14.03 -2.33 -11.03
CA LEU A 200 -14.53 -1.01 -10.65
C LEU A 200 -15.85 -0.72 -11.37
N ALA A 201 -16.62 0.22 -10.83
CA ALA A 201 -17.89 0.62 -11.42
C ALA A 201 -17.72 1.11 -12.87
N THR A 202 -18.56 0.61 -13.78
CA THR A 202 -18.52 0.94 -15.21
C THR A 202 -18.86 2.40 -15.51
N SER A 203 -19.39 3.14 -14.53
CA SER A 203 -19.67 4.58 -14.60
C SER A 203 -18.41 5.44 -14.45
N ILE A 204 -17.29 4.87 -14.00
CA ILE A 204 -15.99 5.53 -13.90
C ILE A 204 -15.37 5.57 -15.29
N ASN A 205 -14.89 6.75 -15.71
CA ASN A 205 -14.25 6.89 -17.00
C ASN A 205 -12.83 6.28 -17.00
N GLU A 206 -12.38 5.84 -18.17
CA GLU A 206 -11.10 5.16 -18.36
C GLU A 206 -9.88 5.99 -17.90
N ARG A 207 -9.91 7.32 -18.08
CA ARG A 207 -8.80 8.19 -17.62
C ARG A 207 -8.69 8.16 -16.10
N PHE A 208 -9.82 8.21 -15.40
CA PHE A 208 -9.83 8.13 -13.95
C PHE A 208 -9.43 6.72 -13.45
N ILE A 209 -9.85 5.66 -14.15
CA ILE A 209 -9.40 4.28 -13.89
C ILE A 209 -7.87 4.17 -13.99
N ASP A 210 -7.28 4.69 -15.07
CA ASP A 210 -5.83 4.72 -15.26
C ASP A 210 -5.13 5.47 -14.13
N LEU A 211 -5.68 6.62 -13.73
CA LEU A 211 -5.12 7.45 -12.66
C LEU A 211 -5.15 6.74 -11.30
N VAL A 212 -6.28 6.17 -10.88
CA VAL A 212 -6.37 5.50 -9.57
C VAL A 212 -5.55 4.21 -9.54
N GLY A 213 -5.48 3.48 -10.67
CA GLY A 213 -4.60 2.33 -10.81
C GLY A 213 -3.12 2.73 -10.75
N PHE A 214 -2.74 3.88 -11.32
CA PHE A 214 -1.39 4.41 -11.23
C PHE A 214 -1.02 4.90 -9.82
N ILE A 215 -1.96 5.57 -9.13
CA ILE A 215 -1.80 5.94 -7.72
C ILE A 215 -1.58 4.68 -6.87
N ALA A 216 -2.41 3.65 -7.06
CA ALA A 216 -2.24 2.37 -6.39
C ALA A 216 -0.86 1.75 -6.70
N LYS A 217 -0.44 1.70 -7.97
CA LYS A 217 0.89 1.21 -8.37
C LYS A 217 2.04 1.98 -7.74
N SER A 218 1.83 3.26 -7.44
CA SER A 218 2.89 4.16 -7.05
C SER A 218 3.59 3.73 -5.77
N HIS A 219 2.92 3.03 -4.84
CA HIS A 219 3.52 2.61 -3.56
C HIS A 219 4.77 1.73 -3.72
N ASN A 220 4.91 1.03 -4.86
CA ASN A 220 6.09 0.23 -5.22
C ASN A 220 7.09 0.96 -6.14
N LEU A 221 6.90 2.26 -6.36
CA LEU A 221 7.81 3.16 -7.07
C LEU A 221 8.42 4.16 -6.08
N SER A 222 9.55 4.77 -6.44
CA SER A 222 9.99 5.99 -5.76
C SER A 222 8.93 7.08 -5.96
N LEU A 223 8.49 7.76 -4.90
CA LEU A 223 7.46 8.79 -4.99
C LEU A 223 7.84 9.89 -6.01
N ARG A 224 9.09 10.34 -6.02
CA ARG A 224 9.58 11.32 -7.02
C ARG A 224 9.44 10.79 -8.45
N GLY A 225 9.88 9.57 -8.70
CA GLY A 225 9.74 8.94 -10.01
C GLY A 225 8.29 8.77 -10.44
N ALA A 226 7.37 8.46 -9.52
CA ALA A 226 5.93 8.39 -9.81
C ALA A 226 5.36 9.78 -10.17
N VAL A 227 5.72 10.81 -9.40
CA VAL A 227 5.27 12.19 -9.67
C VAL A 227 5.82 12.72 -10.99
N ASP A 228 7.05 12.37 -11.36
CA ASP A 228 7.65 12.78 -12.63
C ASP A 228 6.90 12.20 -13.85
N LYS A 229 6.23 11.04 -13.70
CA LYS A 229 5.38 10.45 -14.75
C LYS A 229 4.06 11.20 -15.01
N LEU A 230 3.62 12.09 -14.12
CA LEU A 230 2.43 12.93 -14.34
C LEU A 230 2.64 13.97 -15.45
N GLY A 231 3.91 14.26 -15.78
CA GLY A 231 4.27 15.30 -16.73
C GLY A 231 4.08 16.72 -16.16
N LYS A 232 4.70 17.71 -16.82
CA LYS A 232 4.75 19.10 -16.32
C LYS A 232 3.37 19.75 -16.17
N ASN A 233 2.42 19.41 -17.03
CA ASN A 233 1.11 20.07 -17.09
C ASN A 233 0.12 19.50 -16.06
N SER A 234 0.33 18.28 -15.57
CA SER A 234 -0.57 17.61 -14.62
C SER A 234 0.10 17.34 -13.27
N LYS A 235 1.31 17.86 -13.04
CA LYS A 235 2.08 17.64 -11.81
C LYS A 235 1.33 18.10 -10.56
N GLN A 236 0.50 19.14 -10.68
CA GLN A 236 -0.32 19.65 -9.58
C GLN A 236 -1.64 18.87 -9.43
N SER A 237 -2.33 18.65 -10.55
CA SER A 237 -3.61 17.93 -10.60
C SER A 237 -3.83 17.24 -11.95
N ASP A 238 -4.45 16.06 -11.94
CA ASP A 238 -5.02 15.37 -13.11
C ASP A 238 -6.40 14.85 -12.76
N GLN A 239 -7.36 14.95 -13.68
CA GLN A 239 -8.76 14.55 -13.48
C GLN A 239 -9.40 15.14 -12.20
N GLY A 240 -8.98 16.33 -11.77
CA GLY A 240 -9.46 16.96 -10.52
C GLY A 240 -8.83 16.42 -9.25
N VAL A 241 -7.87 15.48 -9.36
CA VAL A 241 -7.13 14.88 -8.24
C VAL A 241 -5.80 15.58 -8.07
N HIS A 242 -5.46 15.95 -6.85
CA HIS A 242 -4.14 16.39 -6.40
C HIS A 242 -3.22 15.17 -6.23
N VAL A 243 -2.72 14.66 -7.35
CA VAL A 243 -2.14 13.31 -7.43
C VAL A 243 -0.94 13.09 -6.47
N PRO A 244 0.08 13.96 -6.40
CA PRO A 244 1.17 13.81 -5.42
C PRO A 244 0.70 13.78 -3.96
N PHE A 245 -0.37 14.51 -3.63
CA PHE A 245 -0.97 14.50 -2.31
C PHE A 245 -1.63 13.14 -2.01
N VAL A 246 -2.49 12.65 -2.91
CA VAL A 246 -3.13 11.34 -2.76
C VAL A 246 -2.12 10.20 -2.70
N MET A 247 -1.06 10.23 -3.52
CA MET A 247 0.04 9.25 -3.43
C MET A 247 0.73 9.27 -2.07
N SER A 248 0.99 10.47 -1.51
CA SER A 248 1.60 10.60 -0.19
C SER A 248 0.69 10.05 0.90
N ILE A 249 -0.61 10.36 0.85
CA ILE A 249 -1.59 9.86 1.80
C ILE A 249 -1.66 8.33 1.78
N LEU A 250 -1.82 7.71 0.60
CA LEU A 250 -1.89 6.25 0.48
C LEU A 250 -0.64 5.58 1.05
N ARG A 251 0.56 6.06 0.69
CA ARG A 251 1.83 5.45 1.11
C ARG A 251 2.03 5.54 2.61
N ILE A 252 1.78 6.69 3.21
CA ILE A 252 1.96 6.87 4.65
C ILE A 252 0.87 6.12 5.44
N ALA A 253 -0.37 6.10 4.93
CA ALA A 253 -1.47 5.35 5.54
C ALA A 253 -1.25 3.82 5.49
N ASP A 254 -0.55 3.32 4.47
CA ASP A 254 -0.15 1.91 4.40
C ASP A 254 0.90 1.56 5.47
N TYR A 255 1.80 2.47 5.81
CA TYR A 255 2.75 2.30 6.92
C TYR A 255 2.12 2.45 8.31
N ILE A 256 1.16 3.36 8.47
CA ILE A 256 0.68 3.81 9.78
C ILE A 256 -0.81 3.52 9.91
N GLN A 257 -1.18 2.63 10.83
CA GLN A 257 -2.57 2.32 11.13
C GLN A 257 -3.07 3.13 12.34
N ILE A 258 -4.11 3.94 12.16
CA ILE A 258 -4.74 4.83 13.16
C ILE A 258 -6.02 4.20 13.74
N HIS A 259 -6.29 4.44 15.03
CA HIS A 259 -7.51 4.00 15.71
C HIS A 259 -8.67 4.96 15.45
N SER A 260 -9.83 4.40 15.09
CA SER A 260 -11.08 5.14 14.83
C SER A 260 -11.93 5.50 16.07
N GLU A 261 -11.50 5.18 17.30
CA GLU A 261 -12.20 5.65 18.50
C GLU A 261 -11.96 7.15 18.68
N ARG A 262 -12.90 7.95 18.16
CA ARG A 262 -13.10 9.41 18.33
C ARG A 262 -12.07 10.05 19.27
N ALA A 263 -10.88 10.34 18.75
CA ALA A 263 -10.02 11.31 19.41
C ALA A 263 -10.67 12.68 19.23
N PRO A 264 -11.03 13.39 20.30
CA PRO A 264 -11.47 14.78 20.21
C PRO A 264 -10.29 15.62 19.69
N THR A 265 -10.52 16.23 18.52
CA THR A 265 -9.85 17.37 17.89
C THR A 265 -8.33 17.51 17.77
N ASP A 266 -7.44 16.87 18.51
CA ASP A 266 -6.00 17.28 18.43
C ASP A 266 -4.95 16.16 18.50
N LEU A 267 -5.32 14.89 18.67
CA LEU A 267 -4.34 13.79 18.81
C LEU A 267 -4.68 12.59 17.91
N LEU A 268 -3.78 12.22 17.00
CA LEU A 268 -3.88 10.93 16.31
C LEU A 268 -3.48 9.80 17.25
N ASN A 269 -4.42 8.90 17.51
CA ASN A 269 -4.14 7.65 18.21
C ASN A 269 -3.72 6.59 17.20
N ILE A 270 -2.41 6.35 17.07
CA ILE A 270 -1.87 5.33 16.17
C ILE A 270 -1.92 3.97 16.88
N LYS A 271 -2.44 2.96 16.20
CA LYS A 271 -2.58 1.60 16.70
C LYS A 271 -1.37 0.74 16.38
N LYS A 272 -0.83 0.85 15.16
CA LYS A 272 0.15 -0.11 14.65
C LYS A 272 0.99 0.49 13.52
N LEU A 273 2.24 0.05 13.42
CA LEU A 273 3.13 0.33 12.29
C LEU A 273 3.34 -0.93 11.48
N MET A 274 3.16 -0.83 10.18
CA MET A 274 3.25 -1.94 9.22
C MET A 274 4.54 -1.88 8.44
N SER A 275 5.09 -3.05 8.12
CA SER A 275 6.18 -3.17 7.16
C SER A 275 5.61 -3.81 5.91
N PRO A 276 5.66 -3.13 4.74
CA PRO A 276 4.98 -3.60 3.52
C PRO A 276 5.54 -4.92 2.93
N ILE A 277 6.52 -5.58 3.58
CA ILE A 277 7.24 -6.74 3.04
C ILE A 277 7.37 -7.91 4.04
N SER A 278 7.01 -7.78 5.32
CA SER A 278 7.59 -8.69 6.32
C SER A 278 6.76 -9.93 6.66
N ARG A 279 7.35 -11.13 6.51
CA ARG A 279 6.91 -12.42 7.10
C ARG A 279 7.07 -12.50 8.64
N GLY A 280 7.56 -11.42 9.27
CA GLY A 280 7.89 -11.35 10.69
C GLY A 280 7.18 -10.21 11.41
N GLU A 281 5.96 -9.88 11.01
CA GLU A 281 5.17 -8.79 11.61
C GLU A 281 4.90 -9.02 13.10
N TRP A 282 4.69 -10.27 13.51
CA TRP A 282 4.33 -10.63 14.88
C TRP A 282 5.36 -10.15 15.91
N ASN A 283 6.65 -10.44 15.72
CA ASN A 283 7.68 -10.05 16.68
C ASN A 283 7.84 -8.53 16.75
N LYS A 284 7.66 -7.81 15.64
CA LYS A 284 7.71 -6.34 15.60
C LYS A 284 6.52 -5.74 16.35
N HIS A 285 5.32 -6.28 16.15
CA HIS A 285 4.13 -5.81 16.85
C HIS A 285 4.21 -6.04 18.35
N HIS A 286 4.72 -7.20 18.78
CA HIS A 286 4.91 -7.47 20.21
C HIS A 286 5.99 -6.60 20.86
N ALA A 287 6.91 -6.06 20.07
CA ALA A 287 7.95 -5.17 20.54
C ALA A 287 7.53 -3.69 20.56
N ILE A 288 6.34 -3.34 20.06
CA ILE A 288 5.80 -1.97 20.14
C ILE A 288 4.77 -1.94 21.27
N ASP A 289 5.05 -1.16 22.31
CA ASP A 289 4.17 -1.04 23.46
C ASP A 289 3.11 0.03 23.25
N GLN A 290 3.52 1.21 22.79
CA GLN A 290 2.63 2.36 22.61
C GLN A 290 3.07 3.24 21.44
N ILE A 291 2.09 3.89 20.81
CA ILE A 291 2.34 4.94 19.82
C ILE A 291 1.46 6.13 20.18
N HIS A 292 2.07 7.32 20.31
CA HIS A 292 1.34 8.52 20.70
C HIS A 292 1.93 9.78 20.06
N GLN A 293 1.11 10.83 19.97
CA GLN A 293 1.54 12.18 19.59
C GLN A 293 1.74 13.11 20.79
N ASN A 294 1.67 12.58 22.02
CA ASN A 294 1.94 13.33 23.25
C ASN A 294 3.44 13.59 23.43
N HIS A 295 4.01 14.43 22.57
CA HIS A 295 5.39 14.87 22.62
C HIS A 295 5.45 16.39 22.41
N ASP A 296 6.55 17.04 22.79
CA ASP A 296 6.77 18.48 22.61
C ASP A 296 6.67 18.95 21.13
N ASP A 297 6.73 18.01 20.17
CA ASP A 297 6.59 18.27 18.74
C ASP A 297 5.23 17.76 18.26
N PRO A 298 4.25 18.65 17.96
CA PRO A 298 2.90 18.27 17.56
C PRO A 298 2.84 17.63 16.17
N GLU A 299 3.90 17.70 15.37
CA GLU A 299 4.01 17.02 14.07
C GLU A 299 4.83 15.72 14.18
N ALA A 300 5.14 15.24 15.39
CA ALA A 300 5.85 13.99 15.62
C ALA A 300 4.95 12.88 16.14
N ILE A 301 5.18 11.66 15.64
CA ILE A 301 4.70 10.43 16.25
C ILE A 301 5.83 9.84 17.08
N PHE A 302 5.54 9.46 18.32
CA PHE A 302 6.48 8.76 19.18
C PHE A 302 6.07 7.29 19.29
N VAL A 303 7.04 6.39 19.13
CA VAL A 303 6.87 4.94 19.21
C VAL A 303 7.69 4.42 20.39
N ASP A 304 7.00 3.94 21.41
CA ASP A 304 7.63 3.22 22.51
C ASP A 304 7.79 1.76 22.11
N ALA A 305 9.03 1.29 22.06
CA ALA A 305 9.38 -0.07 21.65
C ALA A 305 10.43 -0.71 22.58
N GLU A 306 10.19 -1.95 22.96
CA GLU A 306 11.05 -2.79 23.80
C GLU A 306 11.41 -4.11 23.09
N PRO A 307 12.29 -4.08 22.07
CA PRO A 307 12.70 -5.30 21.38
C PRO A 307 13.49 -6.24 22.30
N THR A 308 13.11 -7.52 22.32
CA THR A 308 13.73 -8.55 23.17
C THR A 308 15.00 -9.18 22.59
N ASP A 309 15.33 -8.88 21.33
CA ASP A 309 16.48 -9.44 20.62
C ASP A 309 17.02 -8.48 19.54
N ALA A 310 18.27 -8.69 19.13
CA ALA A 310 18.97 -7.82 18.19
C ALA A 310 18.36 -7.81 16.77
N ILE A 311 17.74 -8.91 16.33
CA ILE A 311 17.12 -9.01 15.00
C ILE A 311 15.85 -8.16 14.97
N THR A 312 15.05 -8.22 16.04
CA THR A 312 13.85 -7.40 16.21
C THR A 312 14.21 -5.92 16.33
N TYR A 313 15.25 -5.57 17.10
CA TYR A 313 15.77 -4.19 17.20
C TYR A 313 16.16 -3.64 15.83
N GLU A 314 17.03 -4.34 15.09
CA GLU A 314 17.49 -3.88 13.76
C GLU A 314 16.31 -3.77 12.77
N SER A 315 15.34 -4.66 12.87
CA SER A 315 14.14 -4.63 12.03
C SER A 315 13.23 -3.42 12.32
N LEU A 316 13.13 -3.00 13.58
CA LEU A 316 12.38 -1.80 13.99
C LEU A 316 13.10 -0.53 13.58
N GLU A 317 14.43 -0.43 13.76
CA GLU A 317 15.21 0.72 13.29
C GLU A 317 15.07 0.94 11.79
N ARG A 318 15.13 -0.16 11.00
CA ARG A 318 14.91 -0.09 9.55
C ARG A 318 13.49 0.40 9.23
N LEU A 319 12.48 -0.12 9.92
CA LEU A 319 11.09 0.31 9.74
C LEU A 319 10.92 1.81 10.02
N PHE A 320 11.41 2.30 11.16
CA PHE A 320 11.30 3.72 11.52
C PHE A 320 12.07 4.62 10.55
N SER A 321 13.25 4.18 10.12
CA SER A 321 14.03 4.88 9.10
C SER A 321 13.29 4.95 7.76
N ASP A 322 12.63 3.88 7.33
CA ASP A 322 11.89 3.85 6.07
C ASP A 322 10.63 4.72 6.15
N ILE A 323 9.90 4.70 7.27
CA ILE A 323 8.77 5.62 7.52
C ILE A 323 9.25 7.08 7.47
N GLN A 324 10.36 7.41 8.13
CA GLN A 324 10.90 8.78 8.13
C GLN A 324 11.31 9.22 6.72
N LYS A 325 11.95 8.35 5.94
CA LYS A 325 12.33 8.65 4.54
C LYS A 325 11.10 8.94 3.68
N GLU A 326 10.03 8.16 3.84
CA GLU A 326 8.78 8.40 3.13
C GLU A 326 8.14 9.73 3.53
N LEU A 327 8.07 10.04 4.83
CA LEU A 327 7.59 11.34 5.32
C LEU A 327 8.40 12.50 4.74
N ASP A 328 9.73 12.43 4.80
CA ASP A 328 10.62 13.48 4.30
C ASP A 328 10.44 13.69 2.78
N LEU A 329 10.31 12.60 2.02
CA LEU A 329 10.09 12.66 0.58
C LEU A 329 8.71 13.21 0.23
N SER A 330 7.67 12.79 0.94
CA SER A 330 6.31 13.34 0.81
C SER A 330 6.31 14.84 1.06
N TRP A 331 6.84 15.31 2.19
CA TRP A 331 6.89 16.74 2.49
C TRP A 331 7.71 17.54 1.49
N SER A 332 8.84 17.00 1.04
CA SER A 332 9.66 17.64 -0.01
C SER A 332 8.85 17.85 -1.30
N ILE A 333 8.12 16.82 -1.74
CA ILE A 333 7.31 16.87 -2.96
C ILE A 333 6.09 17.77 -2.79
N LEU A 334 5.37 17.68 -1.67
CA LEU A 334 4.22 18.54 -1.40
C LEU A 334 4.63 20.00 -1.34
N GLY A 335 5.76 20.32 -0.69
CA GLY A 335 6.34 21.67 -0.68
C GLY A 335 6.72 22.15 -2.08
N GLU A 336 7.36 21.30 -2.89
CA GLU A 336 7.74 21.62 -4.28
C GLU A 336 6.51 21.90 -5.17
N VAL A 337 5.48 21.06 -5.07
CA VAL A 337 4.31 21.10 -5.96
C VAL A 337 3.29 22.14 -5.50
N TYR A 338 3.02 22.22 -4.19
CA TYR A 338 1.90 22.99 -3.64
C TYR A 338 2.34 24.24 -2.85
N GLY A 339 3.58 24.30 -2.36
CA GLY A 339 4.01 25.33 -1.41
C GLY A 339 3.92 26.79 -1.88
N ARG A 340 3.84 27.03 -3.20
CA ARG A 340 3.65 28.39 -3.76
C ARG A 340 2.19 28.83 -3.87
N TYR A 341 1.23 27.94 -3.61
CA TYR A 341 -0.20 28.17 -3.82
C TYR A 341 -0.93 28.35 -2.48
N LYS A 342 -1.29 29.59 -2.16
CA LYS A 342 -1.93 29.93 -0.87
C LYS A 342 -3.24 29.19 -0.60
N ASN A 343 -3.94 28.78 -1.66
CA ASN A 343 -5.24 28.09 -1.59
C ASN A 343 -5.11 26.55 -1.65
N LEU A 344 -3.90 26.00 -1.74
CA LEU A 344 -3.65 24.56 -1.80
C LEU A 344 -2.67 24.18 -0.68
N ASN A 345 -3.13 24.32 0.57
CA ASN A 345 -2.35 23.97 1.75
C ASN A 345 -2.39 22.45 2.01
N LEU A 346 -2.12 21.66 0.96
CA LEU A 346 -2.15 20.20 0.98
C LEU A 346 -0.92 19.66 1.69
N GLY A 347 -1.14 19.02 2.83
CA GLY A 347 -0.09 18.54 3.71
C GLY A 347 -0.53 17.40 4.62
N LEU A 348 0.45 16.75 5.24
CA LEU A 348 0.22 15.75 6.28
C LEU A 348 0.13 16.45 7.65
N ASN A 349 -0.43 15.82 8.66
CA ASN A 349 -0.35 16.31 10.05
C ASN A 349 0.85 15.75 10.83
N ILE A 350 1.67 14.89 10.20
CA ILE A 350 2.90 14.35 10.78
C ILE A 350 4.09 14.60 9.84
N ARG A 351 5.24 14.89 10.43
CA ARG A 351 6.54 15.13 9.78
C ARG A 351 7.63 14.21 10.28
N ARG A 352 7.50 13.74 11.52
CA ARG A 352 8.57 13.01 12.21
C ARG A 352 8.03 11.73 12.82
N ILE A 353 8.84 10.68 12.77
CA ILE A 353 8.76 9.54 13.67
C ILE A 353 9.94 9.61 14.65
N ARG A 354 9.65 9.32 15.90
CA ARG A 354 10.59 9.24 17.02
C ARG A 354 10.36 7.92 17.73
N SER A 355 11.38 7.40 18.39
CA SER A 355 11.24 6.17 19.15
C SER A 355 12.05 6.15 20.44
N SER A 356 11.68 5.28 21.37
CA SER A 356 12.50 4.97 22.56
C SER A 356 13.90 4.47 22.19
N LEU A 357 14.05 3.86 21.02
CA LEU A 357 15.34 3.36 20.51
C LEU A 357 16.32 4.50 20.18
N ASP A 358 15.82 5.71 19.90
CA ASP A 358 16.66 6.89 19.61
C ASP A 358 17.54 7.29 20.83
N ASN A 359 17.08 6.97 22.06
CA ASN A 359 17.73 7.35 23.31
C ASN A 359 18.79 6.33 23.79
N MET A 360 18.70 5.05 23.39
CA MET A 360 19.67 4.02 23.81
C MET A 360 21.10 4.29 23.32
N ILE A 361 21.23 5.07 22.24
CA ILE A 361 22.54 5.49 21.69
C ILE A 361 23.20 6.54 22.60
N LEU A 362 22.44 7.36 23.33
CA LEU A 362 22.99 8.39 24.21
C LEU A 362 23.59 7.79 25.49
N ASP A 363 22.91 6.83 26.11
CA ASP A 363 23.38 6.23 27.36
C ASP A 363 24.64 5.36 27.16
N SER A 364 24.75 4.66 26.03
CA SER A 364 25.95 3.87 25.69
C SER A 364 27.21 4.70 25.35
N ILE A 365 27.03 5.98 25.01
CA ILE A 365 28.14 6.93 24.80
C ILE A 365 28.58 7.58 26.12
N VAL A 366 27.66 7.73 27.08
CA VAL A 366 27.98 8.27 28.42
C VAL A 366 28.75 7.23 29.25
N ASP A 367 28.42 5.95 29.13
CA ASP A 367 29.13 4.87 29.84
C ASP A 367 30.54 4.56 29.31
N ASN A 368 30.87 4.98 28.08
CA ASN A 368 32.24 4.87 27.54
C ASN A 368 33.15 6.08 27.84
N LYS A 369 32.68 7.06 28.63
CA LYS A 369 33.50 8.19 29.10
C LYS A 369 33.85 8.12 30.59
N SER A 370 33.51 7.02 31.26
CA SER A 370 33.72 6.82 32.71
C SER A 370 34.68 5.68 33.07
N LEU A 371 35.57 5.27 32.15
CA LEU A 371 36.68 4.34 32.43
C LEU A 371 38.05 4.99 32.27
#